data_AF-A0A109K373-F1
#
_entry.id   AF-A0A109K373-F1
#
_cell.length_a   1.000
_cell.length_b   1.000
_cell.length_c   1.000
_cell.angle_alpha   90.00
_cell.angle_beta   90.00
_cell.angle_gamma   90.00
#
_symmetry.space_group_name_H-M   'P 1'
#
loop_
_entity.id
_entity.type
_entity.pdbx_description
1 polymer ?
#
loop_
_entity_poly.entity_id
_entity_poly.type
_entity_poly.pdbx_seq_one_letter_code
_entity_poly.pdbx_strand_id
1 'polypeptide(L)' 'MNPPTPAVTSGSSRQFWLQLLAVGLLHEVDAWTATQPKIAYEYSGTFVRSEPMMAARFAAMGFAKEQIDGLFAVASNL' A
#
# COMPACT_ATOMS: atom_id res chain seq x y z
N MET A 1 8.65 11.95 26.32
CA MET A 1 8.66 10.72 25.50
C MET A 1 7.42 10.77 24.62
N ASN A 2 7.58 10.92 23.31
CA ASN A 2 6.45 10.80 22.38
C ASN A 2 6.08 9.30 22.32
N PRO A 3 4.82 8.88 22.52
CA PRO A 3 4.45 7.47 22.38
C PRO A 3 4.83 6.99 20.97
N PRO A 4 5.29 5.73 20.81
CA PRO A 4 5.48 5.16 19.47
C PRO A 4 4.13 5.24 18.76
N THR A 5 4.08 6.00 17.67
CA THR A 5 2.88 6.15 16.85
C THR A 5 2.41 4.74 16.49
N PRO A 6 1.15 4.36 16.79
CA PRO A 6 0.67 3.03 16.46
C PRO A 6 0.86 2.80 14.96
N ALA A 7 1.59 1.72 14.62
CA ALA A 7 1.84 1.38 13.23
C ALA A 7 0.48 1.19 12.54
N VAL A 8 0.24 2.00 11.51
CA VAL A 8 -1.02 1.94 10.78
C VAL A 8 -1.13 0.57 10.11
N THR A 9 -2.19 -0.14 10.45
CA THR A 9 -2.45 -1.52 9.99
C THR A 9 -3.28 -1.57 8.73
N SER A 10 -3.99 -0.49 8.39
CA SER A 10 -4.84 -0.39 7.20
C SER A 10 -4.99 1.04 6.70
N GLY A 11 -5.19 1.23 5.39
CA GLY A 11 -5.40 2.55 4.78
C GLY A 11 -6.45 2.52 3.67
N SER A 12 -6.99 3.70 3.32
CA SER A 12 -7.95 3.84 2.23
C SER A 12 -7.30 3.51 0.88
N SER A 13 -7.97 2.69 0.07
CA SER A 13 -7.46 2.32 -1.25
C SER A 13 -7.23 3.51 -2.15
N ARG A 14 -8.09 4.52 -2.05
CA ARG A 14 -7.96 5.76 -2.80
C ARG A 14 -6.69 6.54 -2.42
N GLN A 15 -6.43 6.71 -1.12
CA GLN A 15 -5.25 7.44 -0.65
C GLN A 15 -3.95 6.71 -1.01
N PHE A 16 -3.96 5.37 -0.93
CA PHE A 16 -2.86 4.53 -1.35
C PHE A 16 -2.52 4.73 -2.84
N TRP A 17 -3.52 4.65 -3.72
CA TRP A 17 -3.35 4.91 -5.15
C TRP A 17 -2.85 6.33 -5.46
N LEU A 18 -3.35 7.34 -4.75
CA LEU A 18 -2.89 8.72 -4.90
C LEU A 18 -1.43 8.89 -4.49
N GLN A 19 -0.99 8.22 -3.44
CA GLN A 19 0.42 8.26 -3.07
C GLN A 19 1.31 7.56 -4.09
N LEU A 20 0.91 6.40 -4.61
CA LEU A 20 1.65 5.72 -5.68
C LEU A 20 1.79 6.61 -6.92
N LEU A 21 0.75 7.36 -7.28
CA LEU A 21 0.81 8.38 -8.31
C LEU A 21 1.81 9.49 -7.94
N ALA A 22 1.75 10.01 -6.71
CA ALA A 22 2.61 11.11 -6.25
C ALA A 22 4.11 10.74 -6.24
N VAL A 23 4.45 9.47 -5.98
CA VAL A 23 5.83 9.00 -5.99
C VAL A 23 6.25 8.36 -7.33
N GLY A 24 5.38 8.41 -8.35
CA GLY A 24 5.69 7.90 -9.70
C GLY A 24 5.69 6.37 -9.85
N LEU A 25 5.17 5.64 -8.86
CA LEU A 25 5.19 4.17 -8.82
C LEU A 25 3.89 3.54 -9.36
N LEU A 26 2.92 4.37 -9.77
CA LEU A 26 1.62 3.89 -10.28
C LEU A 26 1.78 2.93 -11.48
N HIS A 27 2.73 3.20 -12.37
CA HIS A 27 2.94 2.39 -13.56
C HIS A 27 3.53 1.00 -13.26
N GLU A 28 4.51 0.92 -12.34
CA GLU A 28 5.00 -0.37 -11.83
C GLU A 28 3.91 -1.13 -11.10
N VAL A 29 2.99 -0.38 -10.48
CA VAL A 29 1.86 -0.94 -9.78
C VAL A 29 0.87 -1.59 -10.72
N ASP A 30 0.45 -0.89 -11.77
CA ASP A 30 -0.42 -1.44 -12.80
C ASP A 30 0.19 -2.65 -13.51
N ALA A 31 1.48 -2.60 -13.84
CA ALA A 31 2.16 -3.72 -14.50
C ALA A 31 2.16 -5.00 -13.64
N TRP A 32 2.37 -4.86 -12.32
CA TRP A 32 2.24 -5.99 -11.40
C TRP A 32 0.80 -6.44 -11.23
N THR A 33 -0.17 -5.52 -11.15
CA THR A 33 -1.59 -5.86 -10.95
C THR A 33 -2.14 -6.64 -12.14
N ALA A 34 -1.62 -6.40 -13.35
CA ALA A 34 -1.94 -7.19 -14.53
C ALA A 34 -1.52 -8.67 -14.43
N THR A 35 -0.60 -9.02 -13.52
CA THR A 35 -0.18 -10.42 -13.26
C THR A 35 -1.02 -11.12 -12.20
N GLN A 36 -1.91 -10.39 -11.51
CA GLN A 36 -2.74 -10.90 -10.42
C GLN A 36 -4.21 -11.06 -10.86
N PRO A 37 -4.99 -11.95 -10.22
CA PRO A 37 -6.43 -12.02 -10.45
C PRO A 37 -7.11 -10.70 -10.03
N LYS A 38 -7.78 -10.03 -10.99
CA LYS A 38 -8.44 -8.71 -10.84
C LYS A 38 -9.30 -8.54 -9.59
N ILE A 39 -9.93 -9.63 -9.15
CA ILE A 39 -10.90 -9.68 -8.05
C ILE A 39 -10.32 -9.16 -6.72
N ALA A 40 -9.01 -9.30 -6.50
CA ALA A 40 -8.38 -8.91 -5.24
C ALA A 40 -8.19 -7.38 -5.12
N TYR A 41 -8.14 -6.66 -6.23
CA TYR A 41 -7.88 -5.21 -6.25
C TYR A 41 -9.15 -4.39 -6.46
N GLU A 42 -10.03 -4.86 -7.35
CA GLU A 42 -11.24 -4.14 -7.77
C GLU A 42 -12.30 -4.01 -6.64
N TYR A 43 -12.22 -4.87 -5.62
CA TYR A 43 -13.13 -4.88 -4.46
C TYR A 43 -12.47 -4.49 -3.13
N SER A 44 -11.17 -4.20 -3.12
CA SER A 44 -10.49 -3.75 -1.91
C SER A 44 -10.83 -2.29 -1.63
N GLY A 45 -11.80 -2.04 -0.76
CA GLY A 45 -12.09 -0.70 -0.22
C GLY A 45 -11.07 -0.24 0.83
N THR A 46 -10.20 -1.15 1.28
CA THR A 46 -9.19 -0.89 2.31
C THR A 46 -7.98 -1.80 2.05
N PHE A 47 -6.78 -1.24 2.06
CA PHE A 47 -5.55 -2.04 2.03
C PHE A 47 -5.16 -2.38 3.46
N VAL A 48 -4.93 -3.67 3.73
CA VAL A 48 -4.43 -4.15 5.02
C VAL A 48 -2.96 -4.53 4.86
N ARG A 49 -2.10 -4.01 5.74
CA ARG A 49 -0.65 -4.19 5.65
C ARG A 49 -0.22 -5.66 5.77
N SER A 50 -0.93 -6.44 6.58
CA SER A 50 -0.63 -7.86 6.82
C SER A 50 -1.22 -8.79 5.78
N GLU A 51 -1.95 -8.28 4.77
CA GLU A 51 -2.48 -9.15 3.74
C GLU A 51 -1.35 -9.75 2.89
N PRO A 52 -1.37 -11.07 2.65
CA PRO A 52 -0.30 -11.75 1.93
C PRO A 52 -0.10 -11.18 0.52
N MET A 53 -1.17 -10.70 -0.14
CA MET A 53 -1.08 -10.02 -1.42
C MET A 53 -0.32 -8.70 -1.34
N MET A 54 -0.56 -7.89 -0.30
CA MET A 54 0.14 -6.62 -0.08
C MET A 54 1.61 -6.84 0.30
N ALA A 55 1.89 -7.82 1.17
CA ALA A 55 3.25 -8.17 1.53
C ALA A 55 4.05 -8.68 0.32
N ALA A 56 3.46 -9.55 -0.50
CA ALA A 56 4.08 -10.03 -1.74
C ALA A 56 4.34 -8.88 -2.73
N ARG A 57 3.42 -7.92 -2.80
CA ARG A 57 3.55 -6.72 -3.63
C ARG A 57 4.73 -5.86 -3.20
N PHE A 58 4.87 -5.56 -1.91
CA PHE A 58 5.99 -4.76 -1.42
C PHE A 58 7.34 -5.44 -1.59
N ALA A 59 7.38 -6.76 -1.37
CA ALA A 59 8.58 -7.56 -1.59
C ALA A 59 9.00 -7.57 -3.07
N ALA A 60 8.04 -7.69 -4.00
CA ALA A 60 8.31 -7.69 -5.44
C ALA A 60 8.87 -6.35 -5.95
N MET A 61 8.47 -5.23 -5.34
CA MET A 61 8.97 -3.88 -5.67
C MET A 61 10.21 -3.48 -4.88
N GLY A 62 10.70 -4.33 -3.96
CA GLY A 62 11.89 -4.03 -3.15
C GLY A 62 11.71 -2.87 -2.18
N PHE A 63 10.47 -2.56 -1.77
CA PHE A 63 10.21 -1.48 -0.83
C PHE A 63 10.84 -1.74 0.54
N ALA A 64 11.52 -0.73 1.08
CA ALA A 64 12.01 -0.74 2.44
C ALA A 64 10.85 -0.61 3.44
N LYS A 65 11.04 -1.12 4.67
CA LYS A 65 10.03 -1.09 5.73
C LYS A 65 9.54 0.34 6.01
N GLU A 66 10.45 1.31 5.98
CA GLU A 66 10.17 2.74 6.20
C GLU A 66 9.30 3.34 5.09
N GLN A 67 9.49 2.92 3.84
CA GLN A 67 8.66 3.35 2.71
C GLN A 67 7.24 2.79 2.83
N ILE A 68 7.12 1.53 3.25
CA ILE A 68 5.82 0.90 3.54
C ILE A 68 5.14 1.61 4.70
N ASP A 69 5.87 1.92 5.78
CA ASP A 69 5.36 2.67 6.93
C ASP A 69 4.82 4.05 6.51
N GLY A 70 5.57 4.79 5.69
CA GLY A 70 5.16 6.10 5.18
C GLY A 70 3.92 6.05 4.27
N LEU A 71 3.80 5.00 3.46
CA LEU A 71 2.63 4.80 2.59
C LEU A 71 1.36 4.53 3.43
N PHE A 72 1.45 3.66 4.42
CA PHE A 72 0.31 3.40 5.29
C PHE A 72 -0.03 4.61 6.18
N ALA A 73 0.96 5.31 6.73
CA ALA A 73 0.74 6.47 7.59
C ALA A 73 -0.09 7.58 6.91
N VAL A 74 0.16 7.83 5.63
CA VAL A 74 -0.62 8.81 4.86
C VAL A 74 -1.95 8.21 4.40
N ALA A 75 -1.99 6.92 4.01
CA ALA A 75 -3.22 6.25 3.60
C ALA A 75 -4.26 6.11 4.74
N SER A 76 -3.84 6.16 6.00
CA SER A 76 -4.73 6.23 7.18
C SER A 76 -5.24 7.62 7.52
N ASN A 77 -4.70 8.68 6.91
CA ASN A 77 -5.23 10.03 7.10
C ASN A 77 -6.47 10.17 6.20
N LEU A 78 -7.64 10.04 6.82
CA LEU A 78 -8.95 10.24 6.20
C LEU A 78 -9.21 11.71 5.91
#